data_AF-A0A0F9AC86-F1
#
_entry.id   AF-A0A0F9AC86-F1
#
_cell.length_a   1.000
_cell.length_b   1.000
_cell.length_c   1.000
_cell.angle_alpha   90.00
_cell.angle_beta   90.00
_cell.angle_gamma   90.00
#
_symmetry.space_group_name_H-M   'P 1'
#
loop_
_entity.id
_entity.type
_entity.pdbx_description
1 polymer ?
#
loop_
_entity_poly.entity_id
_entity_poly.type
_entity_poly.pdbx_seq_one_letter_code
_entity_poly.pdbx_strand_id
1 'polypeptide(L)'
;FCTHRTAAGKAGQVDLLLEGLGQLRQLEAGLAVDGLEDSSRVRRSLSLGEADMLRRGMSGKGRSKEQFAKMEQKFRQNCLEKGYGEELTSSVWDQVSAFAGYAFAKGHSASYAVESYQSLYLKEYFPLEFMTAVLNNGGGFYRVEDYLNEIRKCGGELELPCINTSDHPNIILGSTIYLGLGMIKDLESGTVARILSERQLHGSFGDLEDFGDRLDLGIEQLVLLIRIGAFRFTGRDKKQLLWNAHLIKGNGHSDRTPRLFAHKRVDYRLPDLRSGPIEDAYDEIELLGFPLCSRFDLLERSQIMDISAGDLVLHNKKRVRIHGVIVTAKRVPLDGGRNMFFGTFLDINGDFFDTVHFPDSAARSFMGGKEVYGITGRVSSEMGHCSIIVEHVELVPRKMDPRFSENANAHKRIG
;
A
#
# COMPACT_ATOMS: atom_id res chain seq x y z
N PHE A 1 -3.25 0.14 -8.23
CA PHE A 1 -4.56 -0.21 -7.68
C PHE A 1 -5.56 0.89 -8.04
N CYS A 2 -6.13 0.81 -9.25
CA CYS A 2 -7.27 1.62 -9.73
C CYS A 2 -7.70 1.10 -11.12
N THR A 3 -7.92 -0.21 -11.26
CA THR A 3 -8.15 -0.85 -12.58
C THR A 3 -9.58 -1.33 -12.81
N HIS A 4 -10.44 -1.38 -11.79
CA HIS A 4 -11.82 -1.87 -12.00
C HIS A 4 -12.78 -0.85 -12.61
N ARG A 5 -12.47 0.46 -12.65
CA ARG A 5 -13.41 1.48 -13.20
C ARG A 5 -13.10 1.98 -14.61
N THR A 6 -11.95 1.65 -15.20
CA THR A 6 -11.55 2.19 -16.51
C THR A 6 -11.47 1.16 -17.64
N ALA A 7 -11.49 -0.15 -17.33
CA ALA A 7 -11.33 -1.19 -18.35
C ALA A 7 -12.60 -1.40 -19.20
N ALA A 8 -13.80 -1.23 -18.64
CA ALA A 8 -15.05 -1.55 -19.33
C ALA A 8 -15.46 -0.52 -20.41
N GLY A 9 -14.96 0.72 -20.34
CA GLY A 9 -15.35 1.79 -21.27
C GLY A 9 -14.54 1.86 -22.59
N LYS A 10 -13.43 1.13 -22.69
CA LYS A 10 -12.52 1.19 -23.86
C LYS A 10 -12.46 -0.09 -24.69
N ALA A 11 -13.13 -1.16 -24.27
CA ALA A 11 -13.11 -2.44 -24.97
C ALA A 11 -13.76 -2.38 -26.38
N GLY A 12 -14.71 -1.46 -26.62
CA GLY A 12 -15.42 -1.35 -27.89
C GLY A 12 -14.66 -0.73 -29.07
N GLN A 13 -13.38 -0.35 -28.92
CA GLN A 13 -12.61 0.33 -29.98
C GLN A 13 -11.31 -0.40 -30.39
N VAL A 14 -11.02 -1.57 -29.81
CA VAL A 14 -9.76 -2.31 -30.04
C VAL A 14 -9.96 -3.62 -30.84
N ASP A 15 -11.20 -4.05 -31.05
CA ASP A 15 -11.52 -5.39 -31.59
C ASP A 15 -11.40 -5.57 -33.12
N LEU A 16 -10.95 -4.57 -33.89
CA LEU A 16 -10.86 -4.68 -35.36
C LEU A 16 -9.44 -4.85 -35.91
N LEU A 17 -8.42 -5.03 -35.07
CA LEU A 17 -7.01 -5.00 -35.52
C LEU A 17 -6.23 -6.32 -35.38
N LEU A 18 -6.81 -7.39 -34.84
CA LEU A 18 -6.05 -8.57 -34.41
C LEU A 18 -5.98 -9.76 -35.37
N GLU A 19 -6.69 -9.77 -36.51
CA GLU A 19 -6.68 -10.93 -37.42
C GLU A 19 -5.63 -10.89 -38.56
N GLY A 20 -4.84 -9.82 -38.71
CA GLY A 20 -4.03 -9.62 -39.93
C GLY A 20 -2.51 -9.72 -39.85
N LEU A 21 -1.86 -9.64 -38.68
CA LEU A 21 -0.47 -9.16 -38.62
C LEU A 21 0.51 -10.11 -37.92
N GLY A 22 0.64 -11.31 -38.45
CA GLY A 22 1.75 -12.21 -38.14
C GLY A 22 2.95 -11.95 -39.04
N GLN A 23 3.79 -10.92 -38.78
CA GLN A 23 5.25 -10.92 -39.07
C GLN A 23 6.05 -9.62 -38.80
N LEU A 24 5.46 -8.50 -38.36
CA LEU A 24 6.21 -7.23 -38.22
C LEU A 24 6.72 -6.96 -36.79
N ARG A 25 7.76 -7.69 -36.36
CA ARG A 25 8.41 -7.47 -35.06
C ARG A 25 9.73 -6.72 -35.21
N GLN A 26 9.74 -5.43 -34.86
CA GLN A 26 10.71 -4.81 -33.91
C GLN A 26 10.62 -3.27 -33.79
N LEU A 27 9.75 -2.57 -34.52
CA LEU A 27 9.64 -1.09 -34.43
C LEU A 27 8.22 -0.53 -34.24
N GLU A 28 7.18 -1.37 -34.20
CA GLU A 28 5.79 -0.89 -34.36
C GLU A 28 5.07 -0.44 -33.08
N ALA A 29 5.67 -0.55 -31.89
CA ALA A 29 4.91 -0.38 -30.64
C ALA A 29 4.65 1.08 -30.21
N GLY A 30 4.48 2.05 -31.13
CA GLY A 30 4.15 3.41 -30.72
C GLY A 30 3.77 4.45 -31.79
N LEU A 31 3.70 4.09 -33.08
CA LEU A 31 3.40 5.04 -34.15
C LEU A 31 2.32 4.44 -35.07
N ALA A 32 1.07 4.49 -34.62
CA ALA A 32 -0.07 4.35 -35.51
C ALA A 32 -0.16 5.66 -36.33
N VAL A 33 0.24 5.58 -37.59
CA VAL A 33 0.12 6.67 -38.56
C VAL A 33 -0.76 6.12 -39.68
N ASP A 34 -1.83 6.83 -40.01
CA ASP A 34 -2.60 6.59 -41.23
C ASP A 34 -1.64 6.64 -42.44
N GLY A 35 -1.50 5.54 -43.18
CA GLY A 35 -0.54 5.36 -44.27
C GLY A 35 0.55 4.31 -44.00
N LEU A 36 0.13 3.08 -43.70
CA LEU A 36 0.95 2.02 -43.07
C LEU A 36 2.11 1.44 -43.91
N GLU A 37 2.06 1.43 -45.24
CA GLU A 37 3.13 0.78 -46.03
C GLU A 37 4.35 1.67 -46.29
N ASP A 38 4.19 2.88 -46.81
CA ASP A 38 5.32 3.70 -47.24
C ASP A 38 6.15 4.24 -46.06
N SER A 39 5.50 4.68 -44.97
CA SER A 39 6.22 5.11 -43.77
C SER A 39 7.02 3.98 -43.12
N SER A 40 6.57 2.73 -43.23
CA SER A 40 7.31 1.56 -42.71
C SER A 40 8.55 1.24 -43.56
N ARG A 41 8.48 1.44 -44.88
CA ARG A 41 9.57 1.20 -45.84
C ARG A 41 10.64 2.29 -45.78
N VAL A 42 10.24 3.55 -45.54
CA VAL A 42 11.13 4.69 -45.26
C VAL A 42 11.92 4.48 -43.95
N ARG A 43 11.30 3.90 -42.91
CA ARG A 43 11.98 3.58 -41.63
C ARG A 43 13.09 2.54 -41.76
N ARG A 44 13.05 1.67 -42.78
CA ARG A 44 14.11 0.67 -43.08
C ARG A 44 15.32 1.26 -43.82
N SER A 45 15.40 2.58 -43.93
CA SER A 45 16.55 3.29 -44.49
C SER A 45 17.76 3.36 -43.56
N LEU A 46 17.66 2.84 -42.34
CA LEU A 46 18.80 2.65 -41.42
C LEU A 46 18.99 1.15 -41.14
N SER A 47 20.24 0.72 -40.96
CA SER A 47 20.54 -0.61 -40.42
C SER A 47 20.07 -0.72 -38.96
N LEU A 48 19.90 -1.96 -38.46
CA LEU A 48 19.50 -2.20 -37.06
C LEU A 48 20.47 -1.55 -36.05
N GLY A 49 21.77 -1.54 -36.35
CA GLY A 49 22.78 -0.89 -35.51
C GLY A 49 22.68 0.64 -35.52
N GLU A 50 22.38 1.23 -36.68
CA GLU A 50 22.18 2.69 -36.81
C GLU A 50 20.87 3.16 -36.18
N ALA A 51 19.82 2.34 -36.27
CA ALA A 51 18.55 2.58 -35.59
C ALA A 51 18.72 2.55 -34.05
N ASP A 52 19.52 1.63 -33.50
CA ASP A 52 19.83 1.64 -32.07
C ASP A 52 20.74 2.83 -31.67
N MET A 53 21.69 3.21 -32.52
CA MET A 53 22.47 4.43 -32.28
C MET A 53 21.58 5.68 -32.27
N LEU A 54 20.53 5.72 -33.11
CA LEU A 54 19.59 6.82 -33.21
C LEU A 54 18.75 6.90 -31.94
N ARG A 55 18.16 5.78 -31.52
CA ARG A 55 17.45 5.65 -30.24
C ARG A 55 18.29 6.10 -29.05
N ARG A 56 19.56 5.69 -28.98
CA ARG A 56 20.47 6.10 -27.89
C ARG A 56 20.81 7.59 -27.94
N GLY A 57 21.00 8.15 -29.14
CA GLY A 57 21.25 9.58 -29.35
C GLY A 57 20.08 10.46 -28.91
N MET A 58 18.86 9.93 -28.98
CA MET A 58 17.63 10.65 -28.64
C MET A 58 17.25 10.60 -27.16
N SER A 59 17.84 9.71 -26.37
CA SER A 59 17.54 9.54 -24.94
C SER A 59 18.00 10.72 -24.05
N GLY A 60 18.53 11.81 -24.63
CA GLY A 60 18.98 13.01 -23.90
C GLY A 60 20.21 12.82 -23.00
N LYS A 61 20.62 11.58 -22.73
CA LYS A 61 21.80 11.23 -21.94
C LYS A 61 23.06 11.30 -22.80
N GLY A 62 23.58 12.53 -22.96
CA GLY A 62 25.02 12.75 -23.18
C GLY A 62 25.62 12.46 -24.55
N ARG A 63 24.87 12.51 -25.65
CA ARG A 63 25.45 12.51 -27.01
C ARG A 63 25.29 13.88 -27.67
N SER A 64 26.35 14.37 -28.31
CA SER A 64 26.41 15.73 -28.87
C SER A 64 25.32 15.93 -29.93
N LYS A 65 24.71 17.12 -29.96
CA LYS A 65 23.77 17.55 -31.02
C LYS A 65 24.30 17.25 -32.43
N GLU A 66 25.61 17.23 -32.59
CA GLU A 66 26.31 16.90 -33.84
C GLU A 66 26.12 15.43 -34.27
N GLN A 67 26.10 14.47 -33.34
CA GLN A 67 25.82 13.07 -33.68
C GLN A 67 24.38 12.90 -34.16
N PHE A 68 23.45 13.64 -33.57
CA PHE A 68 22.06 13.63 -33.99
C PHE A 68 21.88 14.23 -35.39
N ALA A 69 22.48 15.39 -35.66
CA ALA A 69 22.45 16.04 -36.98
C ALA A 69 23.11 15.17 -38.07
N LYS A 70 24.22 14.48 -37.77
CA LYS A 70 24.84 13.52 -38.69
C LYS A 70 23.92 12.34 -39.01
N MET A 71 23.13 11.89 -38.03
CA MET A 71 22.18 10.80 -38.24
C MET A 71 21.00 11.24 -39.10
N GLU A 72 20.51 12.47 -38.90
CA GLU A 72 19.46 13.06 -39.72
C GLU A 72 19.88 13.15 -41.19
N GLN A 73 21.06 13.70 -41.46
CA GLN A 73 21.59 13.80 -42.82
C GLN A 73 21.69 12.43 -43.49
N LYS A 74 22.20 11.44 -42.75
CA LYS A 74 22.31 10.06 -43.25
C LYS A 74 20.94 9.42 -43.52
N PHE A 75 19.96 9.65 -42.65
CA PHE A 75 18.59 9.17 -42.86
C PHE A 75 17.98 9.79 -44.13
N ARG A 76 18.10 11.11 -44.30
CA ARG A 76 17.59 11.82 -45.49
C ARG A 76 18.26 11.32 -46.77
N GLN A 77 19.59 11.16 -46.76
CA GLN A 77 20.34 10.62 -47.89
C GLN A 77 19.89 9.20 -48.27
N ASN A 78 19.76 8.30 -47.29
CA ASN A 78 19.31 6.93 -47.55
C ASN A 78 17.85 6.87 -48.06
N CYS A 79 17.02 7.87 -47.73
CA CYS A 79 15.66 7.96 -48.25
C CYS A 79 15.64 8.45 -49.71
N LEU A 80 16.48 9.43 -50.04
CA LEU A 80 16.68 9.91 -51.42
C LEU A 80 17.19 8.81 -52.34
N GLU A 81 18.18 8.02 -51.89
CA GLU A 81 18.74 6.87 -52.66
C GLU A 81 17.71 5.78 -52.95
N LYS A 82 16.66 5.69 -52.13
CA LYS A 82 15.54 4.75 -52.31
C LYS A 82 14.36 5.36 -53.09
N GLY A 83 14.48 6.60 -53.56
CA GLY A 83 13.46 7.28 -54.36
C GLY A 83 12.29 7.88 -53.58
N TYR A 84 12.44 8.07 -52.26
CA TYR A 84 11.40 8.74 -51.46
C TYR A 84 11.47 10.26 -51.60
N GLY A 85 10.31 10.91 -51.67
CA GLY A 85 10.19 12.36 -51.72
C GLY A 85 10.66 13.04 -50.44
N GLU A 86 11.14 14.29 -50.57
CA GLU A 86 11.66 15.10 -49.46
C GLU A 86 10.58 15.39 -48.39
N GLU A 87 9.36 15.67 -48.82
CA GLU A 87 8.22 15.96 -47.93
C GLU A 87 7.87 14.76 -47.04
N LEU A 88 7.79 13.56 -47.64
CA LEU A 88 7.56 12.31 -46.92
C LEU A 88 8.71 12.01 -45.96
N THR A 89 9.95 12.20 -46.40
CA THR A 89 11.15 11.95 -45.60
C THR A 89 11.21 12.87 -44.38
N SER A 90 10.90 14.16 -44.56
CA SER A 90 10.88 15.13 -43.46
C SER A 90 9.77 14.83 -42.46
N SER A 91 8.56 14.54 -42.95
CA SER A 91 7.42 14.18 -42.10
C SER A 91 7.71 12.95 -41.22
N VAL A 92 8.31 11.91 -41.80
CA VAL A 92 8.69 10.70 -41.04
C VAL A 92 9.80 11.00 -40.02
N TRP A 93 10.78 11.83 -40.37
CA TRP A 93 11.83 12.24 -39.44
C TRP A 93 11.29 13.05 -38.26
N ASP A 94 10.39 14.00 -38.51
CA ASP A 94 9.79 14.83 -37.47
C ASP A 94 8.99 13.98 -36.47
N GLN A 95 8.26 12.98 -36.96
CA GLN A 95 7.57 12.02 -36.09
C GLN A 95 8.56 11.18 -35.27
N VAL A 96 9.59 10.61 -35.89
CA VAL A 96 10.59 9.79 -35.19
C VAL A 96 11.34 10.63 -34.15
N SER A 97 11.71 11.87 -34.49
CA SER A 97 12.38 12.81 -33.60
C SER A 97 11.54 13.22 -32.40
N ALA A 98 10.24 13.48 -32.60
CA ALA A 98 9.30 13.79 -31.52
C ALA A 98 9.09 12.62 -30.55
N PHE A 99 9.04 11.38 -31.06
CA PHE A 99 8.73 10.19 -30.24
C PHE A 99 9.89 9.67 -29.42
N ALA A 100 11.13 9.94 -29.82
CA ALA A 100 12.26 9.23 -29.25
C ALA A 100 12.63 9.65 -27.82
N GLY A 101 12.16 10.81 -27.35
CA GLY A 101 12.20 11.17 -25.93
C GLY A 101 11.26 10.33 -25.06
N TYR A 102 10.28 9.65 -25.66
CA TYR A 102 9.25 8.83 -25.01
C TYR A 102 9.32 7.36 -25.41
N ALA A 103 10.32 6.94 -26.20
CA ALA A 103 10.44 5.58 -26.69
C ALA A 103 11.03 4.64 -25.63
N PHE A 104 10.38 3.49 -25.41
CA PHE A 104 10.79 2.49 -24.43
C PHE A 104 11.26 1.18 -25.07
N ALA A 105 12.16 0.46 -24.40
CA ALA A 105 12.65 -0.82 -24.87
C ALA A 105 11.56 -1.90 -24.71
N LYS A 106 10.95 -2.32 -25.82
CA LYS A 106 9.86 -3.30 -25.83
C LYS A 106 10.18 -4.60 -25.07
N GLY A 107 11.40 -5.12 -25.18
CA GLY A 107 11.80 -6.33 -24.46
C GLY A 107 11.71 -6.19 -22.94
N HIS A 108 12.12 -5.03 -22.42
CA HIS A 108 12.04 -4.70 -21.00
C HIS A 108 10.58 -4.49 -20.56
N SER A 109 9.80 -3.76 -21.35
CA SER A 109 8.37 -3.58 -21.07
C SER A 109 7.60 -4.90 -21.10
N ALA A 110 7.93 -5.80 -22.03
CA ALA A 110 7.28 -7.11 -22.17
C ALA A 110 7.56 -8.02 -20.96
N SER A 111 8.79 -8.06 -20.44
CA SER A 111 9.08 -8.87 -19.24
C SER A 111 8.30 -8.39 -18.03
N TYR A 112 8.21 -7.06 -17.79
CA TYR A 112 7.38 -6.54 -16.70
C TYR A 112 5.88 -6.72 -16.92
N ALA A 113 5.41 -6.68 -18.17
CA ALA A 113 4.01 -6.90 -18.50
C ALA A 113 3.57 -8.34 -18.17
N VAL A 114 4.44 -9.33 -18.39
CA VAL A 114 4.17 -10.73 -18.00
C VAL A 114 3.98 -10.85 -16.49
N GLU A 115 4.92 -10.32 -15.70
CA GLU A 115 4.84 -10.32 -14.22
C GLU A 115 3.61 -9.57 -13.70
N SER A 116 3.28 -8.42 -14.32
CA SER A 116 2.08 -7.65 -13.97
C SER A 116 0.80 -8.44 -14.27
N TYR A 117 0.76 -9.14 -15.40
CA TYR A 117 -0.38 -9.97 -15.77
C TYR A 117 -0.54 -11.17 -14.85
N GLN A 118 0.55 -11.83 -14.47
CA GLN A 118 0.53 -12.93 -13.49
C GLN A 118 0.03 -12.44 -12.12
N SER A 119 0.50 -11.28 -11.68
CA SER A 119 0.04 -10.66 -10.43
C SER A 119 -1.46 -10.32 -10.49
N LEU A 120 -1.93 -9.77 -11.62
CA LEU A 120 -3.34 -9.48 -11.84
C LEU A 120 -4.19 -10.74 -11.86
N TYR A 121 -3.73 -11.80 -12.53
CA TYR A 121 -4.40 -13.10 -12.57
C TYR A 121 -4.56 -13.66 -11.16
N LEU A 122 -3.48 -13.71 -10.37
CA LEU A 122 -3.54 -14.18 -8.98
C LEU A 122 -4.49 -13.34 -8.13
N LYS A 123 -4.47 -12.01 -8.31
CA LYS A 123 -5.38 -11.13 -7.58
C LYS A 123 -6.85 -11.32 -7.98
N GLU A 124 -7.14 -11.57 -9.24
CA GLU A 124 -8.52 -11.76 -9.73
C GLU A 124 -9.13 -13.08 -9.21
N TYR A 125 -8.36 -14.17 -9.24
CA TYR A 125 -8.87 -15.51 -8.92
C TYR A 125 -8.58 -15.96 -7.48
N PHE A 126 -7.53 -15.44 -6.84
CA PHE A 126 -7.08 -15.77 -5.49
C PHE A 126 -6.72 -14.50 -4.70
N PRO A 127 -7.65 -13.53 -4.57
CA PRO A 127 -7.33 -12.21 -4.02
C PRO A 127 -6.77 -12.28 -2.59
N LEU A 128 -7.35 -13.11 -1.72
CA LEU A 128 -6.98 -13.14 -0.30
C LEU A 128 -5.62 -13.83 -0.10
N GLU A 129 -5.37 -14.94 -0.80
CA GLU A 129 -4.09 -15.65 -0.79
C GLU A 129 -2.99 -14.79 -1.39
N PHE A 130 -3.26 -14.12 -2.52
CA PHE A 130 -2.32 -13.19 -3.16
C PHE A 130 -1.95 -12.04 -2.21
N MET A 131 -2.94 -11.40 -1.58
CA MET A 131 -2.70 -10.30 -0.65
C MET A 131 -1.96 -10.76 0.61
N THR A 132 -2.26 -11.96 1.12
CA THR A 132 -1.51 -12.56 2.23
C THR A 132 -0.04 -12.81 1.85
N ALA A 133 0.21 -13.30 0.63
CA ALA A 133 1.57 -13.48 0.11
C ALA A 133 2.31 -12.13 -0.05
N VAL A 134 1.63 -11.09 -0.53
CA VAL A 134 2.19 -9.73 -0.62
C VAL A 134 2.61 -9.21 0.76
N LEU A 135 1.76 -9.38 1.78
CA LEU A 135 2.09 -9.00 3.16
C LEU A 135 3.32 -9.77 3.68
N ASN A 136 3.36 -11.08 3.44
CA ASN A 136 4.47 -11.94 3.87
C ASN A 136 5.78 -11.63 3.16
N ASN A 137 5.72 -11.07 1.94
CA ASN A 137 6.89 -10.61 1.20
C ASN A 137 7.36 -9.19 1.63
N GLY A 138 6.82 -8.64 2.71
CA GLY A 138 7.15 -7.30 3.21
C GLY A 138 6.43 -6.17 2.48
N GLY A 139 5.44 -6.49 1.64
CA GLY A 139 4.68 -5.52 0.88
C GLY A 139 5.46 -4.99 -0.34
N GLY A 140 5.48 -3.66 -0.49
CA GLY A 140 5.99 -3.00 -1.69
C GLY A 140 5.97 -1.48 -1.54
N PHE A 141 5.44 -0.78 -2.55
CA PHE A 141 5.35 0.68 -2.54
C PHE A 141 4.40 1.23 -1.46
N TYR A 142 3.31 0.53 -1.18
CA TYR A 142 2.31 0.93 -0.18
C TYR A 142 2.60 0.34 1.20
N ARG A 143 1.96 0.88 2.22
CA ARG A 143 2.12 0.43 3.60
C ARG A 143 1.23 -0.79 3.85
N VAL A 144 1.54 -1.51 4.93
CA VAL A 144 0.77 -2.68 5.39
C VAL A 144 -0.73 -2.38 5.47
N GLU A 145 -1.11 -1.26 6.10
CA GLU A 145 -2.52 -0.86 6.25
C GLU A 145 -3.28 -0.71 4.94
N ASP A 146 -2.59 -0.27 3.89
CA ASP A 146 -3.20 -0.07 2.57
C ASP A 146 -3.53 -1.44 1.94
N TYR A 147 -2.68 -2.45 2.17
CA TYR A 147 -2.94 -3.84 1.79
C TYR A 147 -4.04 -4.49 2.65
N LEU A 148 -4.10 -4.16 3.96
CA LEU A 148 -5.16 -4.63 4.85
C LEU A 148 -6.54 -4.09 4.43
N ASN A 149 -6.60 -2.82 4.02
CA ASN A 149 -7.81 -2.24 3.45
C ASN A 149 -8.27 -3.00 2.20
N GLU A 150 -7.34 -3.35 1.32
CA GLU A 150 -7.66 -4.12 0.12
C GLU A 150 -8.18 -5.53 0.45
N ILE A 151 -7.60 -6.22 1.44
CA ILE A 151 -8.10 -7.52 1.91
C ILE A 151 -9.57 -7.41 2.32
N ARG A 152 -9.94 -6.37 3.06
CA ARG A 152 -11.34 -6.11 3.44
C ARG A 152 -12.22 -5.84 2.22
N LYS A 153 -11.72 -5.07 1.25
CA LYS A 153 -12.44 -4.80 -0.01
C LYS A 153 -12.66 -6.05 -0.84
N CYS A 154 -11.75 -7.03 -0.74
CA CYS A 154 -11.89 -8.35 -1.34
C CYS A 154 -12.78 -9.31 -0.53
N GLY A 155 -13.42 -8.85 0.56
CA GLY A 155 -14.30 -9.65 1.40
C GLY A 155 -13.59 -10.51 2.44
N GLY A 156 -12.29 -10.29 2.67
CA GLY A 156 -11.52 -10.97 3.70
C GLY A 156 -11.71 -10.36 5.08
N GLU A 157 -11.69 -11.21 6.10
CA GLU A 157 -11.67 -10.81 7.50
C GLU A 157 -10.22 -10.75 8.00
N LEU A 158 -9.94 -9.85 8.92
CA LEU A 158 -8.61 -9.68 9.50
C LEU A 158 -8.67 -9.92 10.99
N GLU A 159 -7.74 -10.73 11.49
CA GLU A 159 -7.63 -11.11 12.88
C GLU A 159 -6.24 -10.78 13.42
N LEU A 160 -6.18 -10.30 14.66
CA LEU A 160 -4.92 -10.05 15.37
C LEU A 160 -4.12 -11.35 15.54
N PRO A 161 -2.81 -11.27 15.83
CA PRO A 161 -2.03 -12.46 16.14
C PRO A 161 -2.67 -13.29 17.26
N CYS A 162 -2.71 -14.61 17.13
CA CYS A 162 -3.28 -15.55 18.09
C CYS A 162 -2.29 -16.67 18.35
N ILE A 163 -2.00 -16.98 19.62
CA ILE A 163 -1.01 -18.04 19.93
C ILE A 163 -1.42 -19.43 19.44
N ASN A 164 -2.72 -19.68 19.29
CA ASN A 164 -3.25 -20.98 18.85
C ASN A 164 -3.43 -21.08 17.33
N THR A 165 -3.62 -19.95 16.66
CA THR A 165 -3.97 -19.93 15.23
C THR A 165 -2.84 -19.39 14.38
N SER A 166 -2.27 -18.23 14.71
CA SER A 166 -1.25 -17.56 13.88
C SER A 166 0.04 -18.37 13.79
N ASP A 167 0.77 -18.15 12.71
CA ASP A 167 2.14 -18.64 12.53
C ASP A 167 3.14 -17.48 12.67
N HIS A 168 4.42 -17.69 12.40
CA HIS A 168 5.40 -16.62 12.25
C HIS A 168 4.98 -15.64 11.13
N PRO A 169 4.73 -16.08 9.88
CA PRO A 169 4.11 -15.26 8.85
C PRO A 169 2.59 -15.14 9.04
N ASN A 170 1.96 -14.25 8.27
CA ASN A 170 0.50 -14.19 8.16
C ASN A 170 -0.03 -15.46 7.52
N ILE A 171 -1.14 -15.97 8.04
CA ILE A 171 -1.82 -17.15 7.50
C ILE A 171 -3.26 -16.82 7.12
N ILE A 172 -3.80 -17.57 6.17
CA ILE A 172 -5.18 -17.48 5.75
C ILE A 172 -5.90 -18.80 6.03
N LEU A 173 -7.07 -18.72 6.65
CA LEU A 173 -7.96 -19.85 6.94
C LEU A 173 -9.35 -19.50 6.45
N GLY A 174 -9.78 -20.13 5.35
CA GLY A 174 -11.00 -19.73 4.66
C GLY A 174 -10.90 -18.29 4.15
N SER A 175 -11.78 -17.40 4.61
CA SER A 175 -11.77 -15.98 4.29
C SER A 175 -11.08 -15.10 5.34
N THR A 176 -10.55 -15.69 6.42
CA THR A 176 -9.98 -14.95 7.55
C THR A 176 -8.46 -15.02 7.52
N ILE A 177 -7.81 -13.86 7.52
CA ILE A 177 -6.35 -13.74 7.59
C ILE A 177 -5.97 -13.40 9.03
N TYR A 178 -5.16 -14.27 9.63
CA TYR A 178 -4.58 -14.04 10.95
C TYR A 178 -3.19 -13.43 10.79
N LEU A 179 -2.98 -12.29 11.45
CA LEU A 179 -1.68 -11.63 11.44
C LEU A 179 -0.62 -12.52 12.10
N GLY A 180 0.58 -12.52 11.53
CA GLY A 180 1.69 -13.34 11.99
C GLY A 180 2.25 -12.86 13.33
N LEU A 181 2.71 -13.79 14.17
CA LEU A 181 3.41 -13.47 15.41
C LEU A 181 4.70 -12.68 15.14
N GLY A 182 5.33 -12.92 13.99
CA GLY A 182 6.54 -12.18 13.56
C GLY A 182 6.30 -10.71 13.24
N MET A 183 5.05 -10.25 13.19
CA MET A 183 4.72 -8.82 13.01
C MET A 183 4.71 -8.03 14.31
N ILE A 184 4.68 -8.72 15.46
CA ILE A 184 4.64 -8.07 16.77
C ILE A 184 6.01 -7.45 17.03
N LYS A 185 6.05 -6.12 17.10
CA LYS A 185 7.24 -5.36 17.44
C LYS A 185 7.77 -5.77 18.81
N ASP A 186 9.09 -5.89 18.90
CA ASP A 186 9.84 -6.27 20.11
C ASP A 186 9.57 -7.70 20.62
N LEU A 187 8.76 -8.51 19.91
CA LEU A 187 8.65 -9.94 20.15
C LEU A 187 9.83 -10.67 19.50
N GLU A 188 10.54 -11.47 20.28
CA GLU A 188 11.75 -12.16 19.83
C GLU A 188 11.41 -13.32 18.90
N SER A 189 12.16 -13.46 17.80
CA SER A 189 12.01 -14.59 16.87
C SER A 189 12.22 -15.95 17.54
N GLY A 190 13.14 -16.02 18.50
CA GLY A 190 13.36 -17.21 19.33
C GLY A 190 12.14 -17.56 20.21
N THR A 191 11.44 -16.55 20.73
CA THR A 191 10.19 -16.74 21.48
C THR A 191 9.09 -17.27 20.55
N VAL A 192 8.93 -16.71 19.35
CA VAL A 192 7.98 -17.21 18.35
C VAL A 192 8.27 -18.67 17.99
N ALA A 193 9.53 -19.02 17.71
CA ALA A 193 9.92 -20.39 17.37
C ALA A 193 9.59 -21.38 18.50
N ARG A 194 9.82 -21.00 19.76
CA ARG A 194 9.46 -21.81 20.93
C ARG A 194 7.95 -22.01 21.05
N ILE A 195 7.15 -20.95 20.88
CA ILE A 195 5.68 -21.03 20.93
C ILE A 195 5.17 -22.01 19.87
N LEU A 196 5.65 -21.89 18.64
CA LEU A 196 5.22 -22.74 17.53
C LEU A 196 5.66 -24.20 17.73
N SER A 197 6.88 -24.42 18.22
CA SER A 197 7.41 -25.77 18.48
C SER A 197 6.61 -26.49 19.57
N GLU A 198 6.34 -25.81 20.69
CA GLU A 198 5.52 -26.38 21.77
C GLU A 198 4.09 -26.67 21.30
N ARG A 199 3.48 -25.75 20.54
CA ARG A 199 2.14 -25.95 19.98
C ARG A 199 2.09 -27.15 19.02
N GLN A 200 3.14 -27.36 18.23
CA GLN A 200 3.22 -28.48 17.29
C GLN A 200 3.41 -29.83 18.01
N LEU A 201 4.17 -29.87 19.10
CA LEU A 201 4.46 -31.08 19.86
C LEU A 201 3.34 -31.47 20.84
N HIS A 202 2.69 -30.48 21.46
CA HIS A 202 1.76 -30.69 22.58
C HIS A 202 0.33 -30.19 22.29
N GLY A 203 0.07 -29.69 21.08
CA GLY A 203 -1.23 -29.17 20.67
C GLY A 203 -1.50 -27.75 21.19
N SER A 204 -2.74 -27.29 21.00
CA SER A 204 -3.19 -25.94 21.38
C SER A 204 -3.08 -25.68 22.88
N PHE A 205 -2.87 -24.41 23.23
CA PHE A 205 -2.88 -23.90 24.60
C PHE A 205 -4.32 -23.72 25.09
N GLY A 206 -4.60 -24.15 26.32
CA GLY A 206 -5.93 -24.06 26.92
C GLY A 206 -6.23 -22.70 27.57
N ASP A 207 -5.29 -22.15 28.33
CA ASP A 207 -5.39 -20.86 28.99
C ASP A 207 -3.98 -20.22 29.17
N LEU A 208 -3.92 -19.05 29.82
CA LEU A 208 -2.66 -18.35 30.09
C LEU A 208 -1.77 -19.16 31.04
N GLU A 209 -2.37 -19.89 31.97
CA GLU A 209 -1.66 -20.71 32.95
C GLU A 209 -1.02 -21.94 32.28
N ASP A 210 -1.75 -22.67 31.44
CA ASP A 210 -1.25 -23.78 30.62
C ASP A 210 -0.13 -23.31 29.68
N PHE A 211 -0.25 -22.11 29.11
CA PHE A 211 0.83 -21.50 28.35
C PHE A 211 2.08 -21.26 29.21
N GLY A 212 1.93 -20.69 30.41
CA GLY A 212 3.04 -20.43 31.34
C GLY A 212 3.70 -21.69 31.89
N ASP A 213 2.93 -22.76 32.09
CA ASP A 213 3.42 -24.07 32.55
C ASP A 213 4.25 -24.79 31.47
N ARG A 214 3.84 -24.66 30.19
CA ARG A 214 4.57 -25.24 29.05
C ARG A 214 5.77 -24.40 28.62
N LEU A 215 5.65 -23.07 28.71
CA LEU A 215 6.64 -22.12 28.20
C LEU A 215 7.10 -21.13 29.27
N ASP A 216 8.35 -21.26 29.67
CA ASP A 216 9.01 -20.22 30.46
C ASP A 216 9.46 -19.06 29.56
N LEU A 217 8.60 -18.04 29.42
CA LEU A 217 8.90 -16.76 28.77
C LEU A 217 9.19 -15.67 29.79
N GLY A 218 10.06 -14.71 29.43
CA GLY A 218 10.22 -13.48 30.22
C GLY A 218 8.92 -12.69 30.30
N ILE A 219 8.69 -11.98 31.40
CA ILE A 219 7.46 -11.20 31.62
C ILE A 219 7.23 -10.18 30.50
N GLU A 220 8.29 -9.54 29.99
CA GLU A 220 8.22 -8.57 28.91
C GLU A 220 7.60 -9.18 27.63
N GLN A 221 8.09 -10.36 27.21
CA GLN A 221 7.58 -11.05 26.02
C GLN A 221 6.13 -11.51 26.20
N LEU A 222 5.77 -11.95 27.40
CA LEU A 222 4.39 -12.34 27.73
C LEU A 222 3.44 -11.14 27.72
N VAL A 223 3.88 -9.99 28.23
CA VAL A 223 3.11 -8.74 28.22
C VAL A 223 2.81 -8.29 26.78
N LEU A 224 3.77 -8.39 25.84
CA LEU A 224 3.53 -8.07 24.43
C LEU A 224 2.40 -8.93 23.83
N LEU A 225 2.44 -10.25 24.07
CA LEU A 225 1.43 -11.19 23.59
C LEU A 225 0.04 -10.92 24.19
N ILE A 226 -0.05 -10.56 25.46
CA ILE A 226 -1.31 -10.21 26.11
C ILE A 226 -1.85 -8.88 25.57
N ARG A 227 -1.00 -7.86 25.45
CA ARG A 227 -1.38 -6.53 24.97
C ARG A 227 -1.92 -6.55 23.54
N ILE A 228 -1.33 -7.37 22.65
CA ILE A 228 -1.84 -7.53 21.28
C ILE A 228 -3.10 -8.42 21.20
N GLY A 229 -3.57 -8.97 22.31
CA GLY A 229 -4.77 -9.81 22.33
C GLY A 229 -4.54 -11.24 21.82
N ALA A 230 -3.32 -11.77 21.92
CA ALA A 230 -3.01 -13.12 21.46
C ALA A 230 -3.70 -14.24 22.27
N PHE A 231 -4.19 -13.90 23.48
CA PHE A 231 -4.93 -14.78 24.38
C PHE A 231 -6.45 -14.56 24.35
N ARG A 232 -6.99 -13.81 23.37
CA ARG A 232 -8.42 -13.49 23.27
C ARG A 232 -9.34 -14.72 23.23
N PHE A 233 -8.83 -15.86 22.74
CA PHE A 233 -9.57 -17.14 22.71
C PHE A 233 -10.01 -17.63 24.11
N THR A 234 -9.37 -17.15 25.18
CA THR A 234 -9.73 -17.49 26.56
C THR A 234 -10.99 -16.77 27.06
N GLY A 235 -11.45 -15.73 26.36
CA GLY A 235 -12.57 -14.89 26.78
C GLY A 235 -12.31 -14.03 28.03
N ARG A 236 -11.07 -14.00 28.55
CA ARG A 236 -10.67 -13.19 29.70
C ARG A 236 -10.26 -11.79 29.26
N ASP A 237 -10.50 -10.81 30.12
CA ASP A 237 -10.11 -9.41 29.85
C ASP A 237 -8.58 -9.25 29.87
N LYS A 238 -8.06 -8.38 29.00
CA LYS A 238 -6.62 -8.09 28.86
C LYS A 238 -5.97 -7.68 30.18
N LYS A 239 -6.61 -6.81 30.98
CA LYS A 239 -6.07 -6.35 32.26
C LYS A 239 -6.01 -7.49 33.27
N GLN A 240 -7.01 -8.38 33.27
CA GLN A 240 -6.99 -9.58 34.10
C GLN A 240 -5.83 -10.51 33.71
N LEU A 241 -5.62 -10.72 32.41
CA LEU A 241 -4.50 -11.52 31.91
C LEU A 241 -3.15 -10.91 32.28
N LEU A 242 -2.99 -9.58 32.18
CA LEU A 242 -1.76 -8.90 32.60
C LEU A 242 -1.49 -9.09 34.09
N TRP A 243 -2.51 -8.97 34.95
CA TRP A 243 -2.37 -9.23 36.39
C TRP A 243 -1.96 -10.68 36.66
N ASN A 244 -2.64 -11.64 36.04
CA ASN A 244 -2.31 -13.06 36.18
C ASN A 244 -0.88 -13.36 35.73
N ALA A 245 -0.42 -12.77 34.63
CA ALA A 245 0.95 -12.93 34.15
C ALA A 245 1.99 -12.50 35.20
N HIS A 246 1.74 -11.38 35.89
CA HIS A 246 2.62 -10.92 36.98
C HIS A 246 2.55 -11.81 38.21
N LEU A 247 1.39 -12.37 38.55
CA LEU A 247 1.27 -13.33 39.66
C LEU A 247 1.99 -14.64 39.37
N ILE A 248 1.86 -15.16 38.14
CA ILE A 248 2.56 -16.39 37.70
C ILE A 248 4.08 -16.19 37.80
N LYS A 249 4.59 -15.04 37.36
CA LYS A 249 6.04 -14.76 37.41
C LYS A 249 6.55 -14.30 38.77
N GLY A 250 5.74 -13.59 39.54
CA GLY A 250 6.08 -13.07 40.87
C GLY A 250 6.17 -14.16 41.96
N ASN A 251 5.48 -15.28 41.79
CA ASN A 251 5.46 -16.39 42.75
C ASN A 251 6.68 -17.33 42.67
N GLY A 252 7.77 -16.94 41.99
CA GLY A 252 9.13 -17.42 42.30
C GLY A 252 9.41 -18.93 42.20
N HIS A 253 8.60 -19.72 41.49
CA HIS A 253 8.81 -21.16 41.39
C HIS A 253 8.95 -21.63 39.95
N SER A 254 10.12 -21.34 39.35
CA SER A 254 10.72 -22.18 38.31
C SER A 254 11.22 -23.50 38.93
N ASP A 255 10.33 -24.25 39.58
CA ASP A 255 10.64 -25.62 39.95
C ASP A 255 10.38 -26.47 38.70
N ARG A 256 11.44 -26.70 37.93
CA ARG A 256 11.47 -27.56 36.72
C ARG A 256 11.27 -29.04 37.03
N THR A 257 10.86 -29.37 38.26
CA THR A 257 10.53 -30.72 38.70
C THR A 257 9.21 -31.12 38.05
N PRO A 258 9.17 -32.22 37.25
CA PRO A 258 7.92 -32.73 36.71
C PRO A 258 6.98 -33.05 37.88
N ARG A 259 5.82 -32.39 37.90
CA ARG A 259 4.87 -32.47 39.01
C ARG A 259 3.87 -33.58 38.76
N LEU A 260 3.66 -34.43 39.76
CA LEU A 260 2.69 -35.53 39.70
C LEU A 260 1.23 -35.04 39.82
N PHE A 261 1.02 -33.86 40.39
CA PHE A 261 -0.29 -33.26 40.63
C PHE A 261 -0.30 -31.79 40.21
N ALA A 262 -1.41 -31.35 39.60
CA ALA A 262 -1.63 -29.93 39.33
C ALA A 262 -1.78 -29.15 40.64
N HIS A 263 -1.14 -27.98 40.74
CA HIS A 263 -1.26 -27.13 41.92
C HIS A 263 -2.71 -26.65 42.06
N LYS A 264 -3.21 -26.58 43.30
CA LYS A 264 -4.55 -26.04 43.57
C LYS A 264 -4.55 -24.57 43.21
N ARG A 265 -5.28 -24.21 42.15
CA ARG A 265 -5.38 -22.84 41.62
C ARG A 265 -6.07 -21.96 42.66
N VAL A 266 -5.47 -20.79 42.95
CA VAL A 266 -6.10 -19.75 43.76
C VAL A 266 -6.73 -18.77 42.79
N ASP A 267 -8.06 -18.82 42.65
CA ASP A 267 -8.79 -17.82 41.87
C ASP A 267 -8.86 -16.51 42.68
N TYR A 268 -8.09 -15.52 42.28
CA TYR A 268 -8.20 -14.17 42.80
C TYR A 268 -9.38 -13.48 42.10
N ARG A 269 -10.35 -12.97 42.88
CA ARG A 269 -11.38 -12.09 42.33
C ARG A 269 -10.80 -10.69 42.14
N LEU A 270 -10.42 -10.38 40.91
CA LEU A 270 -9.99 -9.04 40.53
C LEU A 270 -11.20 -8.09 40.43
N PRO A 271 -11.01 -6.78 40.69
CA PRO A 271 -11.98 -5.76 40.32
C PRO A 271 -12.31 -5.80 38.82
N ASP A 272 -13.46 -5.25 38.42
CA ASP A 272 -13.83 -5.11 37.00
C ASP A 272 -12.92 -4.07 36.34
N LEU A 273 -11.79 -4.54 35.80
CA LEU A 273 -10.80 -3.76 35.06
C LEU A 273 -11.13 -3.87 33.57
N ARG A 274 -12.08 -3.06 33.07
CA ARG A 274 -12.46 -3.15 31.65
C ARG A 274 -11.40 -2.54 30.75
N SER A 275 -10.99 -3.27 29.72
CA SER A 275 -10.33 -2.71 28.54
C SER A 275 -11.35 -2.13 27.57
N GLY A 276 -10.98 -1.06 26.86
CA GLY A 276 -11.84 -0.41 25.87
C GLY A 276 -11.26 -0.52 24.45
N PRO A 277 -12.09 -0.48 23.39
CA PRO A 277 -11.62 -0.59 22.01
C PRO A 277 -10.57 0.46 21.60
N ILE A 278 -10.61 1.64 22.23
CA ILE A 278 -9.62 2.71 21.97
C ILE A 278 -8.25 2.33 22.55
N GLU A 279 -8.23 1.74 23.75
CA GLU A 279 -7.00 1.25 24.39
C GLU A 279 -6.36 0.15 23.54
N ASP A 280 -7.19 -0.77 23.03
CA ASP A 280 -6.75 -1.85 22.14
C ASP A 280 -6.13 -1.32 20.84
N ALA A 281 -6.79 -0.36 20.19
CA ALA A 281 -6.25 0.26 18.99
C ALA A 281 -4.90 0.96 19.23
N TYR A 282 -4.69 1.54 20.42
CA TYR A 282 -3.42 2.16 20.79
C TYR A 282 -2.32 1.14 21.08
N ASP A 283 -2.64 0.01 21.70
CA ASP A 283 -1.72 -1.12 21.81
C ASP A 283 -1.34 -1.67 20.43
N GLU A 284 -2.31 -1.83 19.52
CA GLU A 284 -2.07 -2.27 18.15
C GLU A 284 -1.17 -1.29 17.38
N ILE A 285 -1.39 0.02 17.51
CA ILE A 285 -0.52 1.04 16.90
C ILE A 285 0.91 0.93 17.41
N GLU A 286 1.10 0.67 18.70
CA GLU A 286 2.43 0.55 19.30
C GLU A 286 3.15 -0.74 18.88
N LEU A 287 2.42 -1.86 18.85
CA LEU A 287 2.96 -3.20 18.65
C LEU A 287 2.99 -3.65 17.19
N LEU A 288 2.08 -3.18 16.34
CA LEU A 288 2.04 -3.51 14.90
C LEU A 288 2.37 -2.30 14.03
N GLY A 289 2.34 -1.08 14.58
CA GLY A 289 2.53 0.16 13.82
C GLY A 289 1.24 0.70 13.17
N PHE A 290 0.10 0.04 13.42
CA PHE A 290 -1.22 0.39 12.91
C PHE A 290 -2.36 -0.22 13.75
N PRO A 291 -3.55 0.40 13.79
CA PRO A 291 -4.72 -0.22 14.38
C PRO A 291 -5.40 -1.17 13.39
N LEU A 292 -6.04 -2.20 13.89
CA LEU A 292 -6.91 -3.06 13.12
C LEU A 292 -8.26 -2.37 12.85
N CYS A 293 -8.77 -1.57 13.78
CA CYS A 293 -9.96 -0.74 13.53
C CYS A 293 -9.67 0.38 12.50
N SER A 294 -10.73 1.08 12.07
CA SER A 294 -10.55 2.24 11.20
C SER A 294 -9.90 3.38 12.00
N ARG A 295 -8.96 4.11 11.40
CA ARG A 295 -8.40 5.32 12.04
C ARG A 295 -9.47 6.37 12.32
N PHE A 296 -10.55 6.36 11.55
CA PHE A 296 -11.70 7.24 11.75
C PHE A 296 -12.43 6.94 13.07
N ASP A 297 -12.37 5.70 13.58
CA ASP A 297 -12.98 5.32 14.87
C ASP A 297 -12.26 5.97 16.08
N LEU A 298 -11.00 6.37 15.86
CA LEU A 298 -10.18 7.06 16.85
C LEU A 298 -10.46 8.56 16.90
N LEU A 299 -11.29 9.11 16.02
CA LEU A 299 -11.66 10.52 16.01
C LEU A 299 -12.85 10.82 16.92
N GLU A 300 -13.03 12.09 17.27
CA GLU A 300 -14.27 12.56 17.87
C GLU A 300 -15.35 12.70 16.79
N ARG A 301 -16.54 12.11 17.00
CA ARG A 301 -17.61 12.04 15.99
C ARG A 301 -18.09 13.41 15.48
N SER A 302 -17.92 14.48 16.25
CA SER A 302 -18.28 15.85 15.86
C SER A 302 -17.42 16.41 14.73
N GLN A 303 -16.31 15.76 14.37
CA GLN A 303 -15.30 16.31 13.47
C GLN A 303 -15.42 15.83 12.02
N ILE A 304 -16.33 14.90 11.74
CA ILE A 304 -16.52 14.33 10.39
C ILE A 304 -17.68 15.06 9.70
N MET A 305 -17.41 15.67 8.54
CA MET A 305 -18.41 16.23 7.65
C MET A 305 -18.32 15.48 6.32
N ASP A 306 -19.42 14.84 5.93
CA ASP A 306 -19.38 13.61 5.14
C ASP A 306 -19.71 13.83 3.67
N ILE A 307 -18.67 13.82 2.85
CA ILE A 307 -18.76 13.24 1.50
C ILE A 307 -17.74 12.10 1.39
N SER A 308 -18.10 11.04 0.68
CA SER A 308 -17.20 9.95 0.35
C SER A 308 -16.46 10.20 -0.96
N ALA A 309 -15.43 9.40 -1.23
CA ALA A 309 -14.75 9.41 -2.52
C ALA A 309 -15.73 9.11 -3.68
N GLY A 310 -16.74 8.26 -3.44
CA GLY A 310 -17.79 7.94 -4.41
C GLY A 310 -18.67 9.15 -4.77
N ASP A 311 -18.88 10.07 -3.83
CA ASP A 311 -19.73 11.24 -4.01
C ASP A 311 -19.06 12.35 -4.83
N LEU A 312 -17.74 12.30 -5.01
CA LEU A 312 -16.99 13.36 -5.72
C LEU A 312 -17.52 13.59 -7.14
N VAL A 313 -17.98 12.54 -7.82
CA VAL A 313 -18.55 12.63 -9.17
C VAL A 313 -19.77 13.56 -9.21
N LEU A 314 -20.57 13.57 -8.15
CA LEU A 314 -21.78 14.40 -8.03
C LEU A 314 -21.49 15.87 -7.68
N HIS A 315 -20.24 16.17 -7.33
CA HIS A 315 -19.81 17.45 -6.81
C HIS A 315 -18.86 18.22 -7.73
N ASN A 316 -18.84 17.89 -9.04
CA ASN A 316 -17.97 18.56 -10.00
C ASN A 316 -18.11 20.11 -9.93
N LYS A 317 -16.96 20.80 -9.87
CA LYS A 317 -16.82 22.25 -9.69
C LYS A 317 -17.37 22.83 -8.38
N LYS A 318 -17.90 21.99 -7.48
CA LYS A 318 -18.35 22.41 -6.15
C LYS A 318 -17.20 22.33 -5.15
N ARG A 319 -17.30 23.16 -4.13
CA ARG A 319 -16.41 23.11 -2.97
C ARG A 319 -16.92 22.04 -2.00
N VAL A 320 -16.03 21.17 -1.56
CA VAL A 320 -16.34 20.03 -0.70
C VAL A 320 -15.31 19.91 0.42
N ARG A 321 -15.67 19.16 1.45
CA ARG A 321 -14.76 18.72 2.51
C ARG A 321 -14.87 17.21 2.64
N ILE A 322 -13.73 16.53 2.53
CA ILE A 322 -13.60 15.08 2.70
C ILE A 322 -12.54 14.80 3.75
N HIS A 323 -12.69 13.69 4.47
CA HIS A 323 -11.69 13.22 5.41
C HIS A 323 -10.97 12.01 4.84
N GLY A 324 -9.65 11.98 4.96
CA GLY A 324 -8.85 10.90 4.42
C GLY A 324 -7.57 10.63 5.18
N VAL A 325 -7.15 9.37 5.15
CA VAL A 325 -5.81 8.97 5.58
C VAL A 325 -4.89 9.00 4.38
N ILE A 326 -3.75 9.68 4.50
CA ILE A 326 -2.77 9.78 3.40
C ILE A 326 -2.20 8.40 3.07
N VAL A 327 -2.15 8.06 1.79
CA VAL A 327 -1.52 6.84 1.25
C VAL A 327 -0.15 7.18 0.70
N THR A 328 -0.10 8.14 -0.22
CA THR A 328 1.14 8.61 -0.83
C THR A 328 0.99 10.05 -1.31
N ALA A 329 2.09 10.77 -1.37
CA ALA A 329 2.15 12.11 -1.95
C ALA A 329 3.39 12.26 -2.81
N LYS A 330 3.20 12.57 -4.09
CA LYS A 330 4.29 12.84 -5.04
C LYS A 330 4.60 14.33 -5.05
N ARG A 331 5.81 14.69 -4.64
CA ARG A 331 6.34 16.05 -4.78
C ARG A 331 6.80 16.30 -6.22
N VAL A 332 6.36 17.42 -6.79
CA VAL A 332 6.80 17.92 -8.10
C VAL A 332 7.42 19.30 -7.89
N PRO A 333 8.75 19.45 -8.05
CA PRO A 333 9.40 20.75 -7.97
C PRO A 333 9.01 21.59 -9.19
N LEU A 334 8.78 22.88 -8.96
CA LEU A 334 8.48 23.88 -9.98
C LEU A 334 9.61 24.90 -10.07
N ASP A 335 9.65 25.61 -11.21
CA ASP A 335 10.57 26.73 -11.40
C ASP A 335 10.33 27.81 -10.33
N GLY A 336 11.42 28.33 -9.78
CA GLY A 336 11.39 29.29 -8.67
C GLY A 336 11.31 28.65 -7.27
N GLY A 337 11.64 27.37 -7.12
CA GLY A 337 11.80 26.71 -5.81
C GLY A 337 10.48 26.38 -5.09
N ARG A 338 9.34 26.59 -5.75
CA ARG A 338 8.02 26.22 -5.27
C ARG A 338 7.76 24.74 -5.52
N ASN A 339 6.88 24.13 -4.73
CA ASN A 339 6.52 22.72 -4.86
C ASN A 339 5.03 22.57 -5.11
N MET A 340 4.67 21.60 -5.94
CA MET A 340 3.32 21.08 -6.07
C MET A 340 3.30 19.65 -5.54
N PHE A 341 2.15 19.19 -5.03
CA PHE A 341 1.98 17.80 -4.60
C PHE A 341 0.74 17.17 -5.25
N PHE A 342 0.89 15.92 -5.66
CA PHE A 342 -0.23 15.04 -5.98
C PHE A 342 -0.38 14.05 -4.84
N GLY A 343 -1.49 14.14 -4.11
CA GLY A 343 -1.79 13.27 -2.99
C GLY A 343 -2.82 12.21 -3.36
N THR A 344 -2.71 11.04 -2.74
CA THR A 344 -3.73 9.99 -2.78
C THR A 344 -4.07 9.61 -1.35
N PHE A 345 -5.36 9.56 -1.05
CA PHE A 345 -5.90 9.34 0.28
C PHE A 345 -6.95 8.23 0.25
N LEU A 346 -7.18 7.60 1.41
CA LEU A 346 -8.30 6.68 1.66
C LEU A 346 -9.36 7.39 2.49
N ASP A 347 -10.61 7.35 2.05
CA ASP A 347 -11.74 7.88 2.82
C ASP A 347 -12.20 6.92 3.94
N ILE A 348 -13.28 7.29 4.63
CA ILE A 348 -13.86 6.49 5.72
C ILE A 348 -14.35 5.10 5.28
N ASN A 349 -14.71 4.96 4.01
CA ASN A 349 -15.14 3.69 3.41
C ASN A 349 -13.97 2.87 2.87
N GLY A 350 -12.73 3.39 2.97
CA GLY A 350 -11.55 2.77 2.40
C GLY A 350 -11.46 2.90 0.88
N ASP A 351 -12.14 3.89 0.29
CA ASP A 351 -12.06 4.21 -1.13
C ASP A 351 -11.00 5.28 -1.39
N PHE A 352 -10.26 5.11 -2.49
CA PHE A 352 -9.22 6.05 -2.88
C PHE A 352 -9.80 7.34 -3.49
N PHE A 353 -9.22 8.47 -3.14
CA PHE A 353 -9.42 9.74 -3.85
C PHE A 353 -8.10 10.51 -4.00
N ASP A 354 -8.00 11.27 -5.09
CA ASP A 354 -6.81 12.01 -5.45
C ASP A 354 -6.96 13.51 -5.20
N THR A 355 -5.85 14.14 -4.83
CA THR A 355 -5.77 15.56 -4.51
C THR A 355 -4.63 16.23 -5.27
N VAL A 356 -4.83 17.51 -5.59
CA VAL A 356 -3.84 18.37 -6.23
C VAL A 356 -3.60 19.57 -5.34
N HIS A 357 -2.35 19.73 -4.88
CA HIS A 357 -1.92 20.83 -4.03
C HIS A 357 -1.01 21.76 -4.84
N PHE A 358 -1.58 22.84 -5.36
CA PHE A 358 -0.82 23.92 -6.02
C PHE A 358 0.08 24.67 -5.04
N PRO A 359 1.13 25.37 -5.49
CA PRO A 359 2.14 26.00 -4.62
C PRO A 359 1.63 26.73 -3.37
N ASP A 360 0.59 27.56 -3.52
CA ASP A 360 0.06 28.35 -2.41
C ASP A 360 -0.62 27.48 -1.34
N SER A 361 -1.34 26.44 -1.78
CA SER A 361 -1.94 25.44 -0.90
C SER A 361 -0.89 24.48 -0.33
N ALA A 362 0.09 24.09 -1.13
CA ALA A 362 1.16 23.16 -0.78
C ALA A 362 2.05 23.72 0.34
N ALA A 363 2.37 25.02 0.28
CA ALA A 363 3.13 25.70 1.34
C ALA A 363 2.41 25.70 2.70
N ARG A 364 1.08 25.57 2.71
CA ARG A 364 0.23 25.56 3.91
C ARG A 364 -0.24 24.16 4.32
N SER A 365 -0.09 23.18 3.43
CA SER A 365 -0.58 21.82 3.65
C SER A 365 0.44 21.03 4.47
N PHE A 366 0.04 20.62 5.68
CA PHE A 366 0.80 19.63 6.43
C PHE A 366 0.30 18.23 6.08
N MET A 367 1.18 17.41 5.50
CA MET A 367 0.89 16.02 5.09
C MET A 367 1.90 15.05 5.71
N GLY A 368 2.23 15.24 6.99
CA GLY A 368 3.18 14.42 7.71
C GLY A 368 2.50 13.45 8.68
N GLY A 369 2.82 12.17 8.59
CA GLY A 369 2.35 11.14 9.53
C GLY A 369 1.22 10.28 9.00
N LYS A 370 0.77 9.37 9.85
CA LYS A 370 -0.27 8.37 9.53
C LYS A 370 -1.59 8.73 10.22
N GLU A 371 -2.07 9.94 9.99
CA GLU A 371 -3.24 10.46 10.69
C GLU A 371 -4.38 10.73 9.70
N VAL A 372 -5.55 11.12 10.23
CA VAL A 372 -6.69 11.53 9.41
C VAL A 372 -6.59 13.02 9.15
N TYR A 373 -6.76 13.41 7.89
CA TYR A 373 -6.74 14.80 7.45
C TYR A 373 -8.12 15.23 6.95
N GLY A 374 -8.54 16.42 7.33
CA GLY A 374 -9.65 17.14 6.74
C GLY A 374 -9.18 17.93 5.54
N ILE A 375 -9.68 17.58 4.36
CA ILE A 375 -9.26 18.14 3.08
C ILE A 375 -10.43 18.94 2.53
N THR A 376 -10.24 20.25 2.40
CA THR A 376 -11.23 21.16 1.81
C THR A 376 -10.70 21.68 0.48
N GLY A 377 -11.54 21.59 -0.54
CA GLY A 377 -11.15 22.02 -1.89
C GLY A 377 -12.28 21.96 -2.89
N ARG A 378 -11.96 22.29 -4.14
CA ARG A 378 -12.90 22.23 -5.25
C ARG A 378 -12.72 20.93 -6.02
N VAL A 379 -13.81 20.20 -6.27
CA VAL A 379 -13.74 19.01 -7.12
C VAL A 379 -13.54 19.42 -8.57
N SER A 380 -12.56 18.81 -9.22
CA SER A 380 -12.37 18.86 -10.67
C SER A 380 -12.61 17.48 -11.25
N SER A 381 -13.36 17.41 -12.34
CA SER A 381 -13.53 16.18 -13.12
C SER A 381 -13.00 16.40 -14.53
N GLU A 382 -11.96 15.66 -14.90
CA GLU A 382 -11.33 15.68 -16.21
C GLU A 382 -11.17 14.26 -16.73
N MET A 383 -11.59 14.00 -17.97
CA MET A 383 -11.48 12.69 -18.63
C MET A 383 -12.04 11.50 -17.81
N GLY A 384 -13.09 11.73 -17.02
CA GLY A 384 -13.73 10.71 -16.18
C GLY A 384 -13.00 10.41 -14.86
N HIS A 385 -11.94 11.17 -14.53
CA HIS A 385 -11.26 11.10 -13.24
C HIS A 385 -11.64 12.32 -12.38
N CYS A 386 -11.92 12.09 -11.10
CA CYS A 386 -12.23 13.13 -10.13
C CYS A 386 -11.05 13.35 -9.20
N SER A 387 -10.65 14.60 -9.04
CA SER A 387 -9.65 15.02 -8.07
C SER A 387 -10.11 16.26 -7.31
N ILE A 388 -9.52 16.50 -6.14
CA ILE A 388 -9.79 17.69 -5.35
C ILE A 388 -8.63 18.66 -5.50
N ILE A 389 -8.90 19.83 -6.06
CA ILE A 389 -7.96 20.96 -6.02
C ILE A 389 -8.02 21.52 -4.61
N VAL A 390 -6.95 21.31 -3.84
CA VAL A 390 -6.93 21.57 -2.41
C VAL A 390 -6.75 23.05 -2.13
N GLU A 391 -7.62 23.57 -1.27
CA GLU A 391 -7.52 24.92 -0.72
C GLU A 391 -6.88 24.88 0.67
N HIS A 392 -7.25 23.88 1.48
CA HIS A 392 -6.82 23.74 2.86
C HIS A 392 -6.77 22.27 3.29
N VAL A 393 -5.76 21.93 4.09
CA VAL A 393 -5.61 20.63 4.76
C VAL A 393 -5.40 20.90 6.24
N GLU A 394 -6.16 20.20 7.07
CA GLU A 394 -5.98 20.22 8.51
C GLU A 394 -5.86 18.81 9.09
N LEU A 395 -5.03 18.66 10.11
CA LEU A 395 -4.93 17.42 10.88
C LEU A 395 -6.16 17.31 11.78
N VAL A 396 -6.88 16.19 11.70
CA VAL A 396 -8.02 15.93 12.57
C VAL A 396 -7.52 15.27 13.86
N PRO A 397 -7.72 15.89 15.04
CA PRO A 397 -7.19 15.35 16.28
C PRO A 397 -7.92 14.05 16.67
N ARG A 398 -7.13 13.03 17.03
CA ARG A 398 -7.65 11.78 17.59
C ARG A 398 -7.94 11.90 19.09
N LYS A 399 -8.82 11.04 19.60
CA LYS A 399 -9.08 10.88 21.03
C LYS A 399 -7.78 10.60 21.78
N MET A 400 -7.58 11.19 22.95
CA MET A 400 -6.37 10.94 23.75
C MET A 400 -6.21 9.46 24.09
N ASP A 401 -4.96 9.02 24.19
CA ASP A 401 -4.64 7.66 24.62
C ASP A 401 -5.03 7.48 26.10
N PRO A 402 -6.02 6.61 26.41
CA PRO A 402 -6.50 6.42 27.77
C PRO A 402 -5.43 5.81 28.69
N ARG A 403 -4.40 5.15 28.14
CA ARG A 403 -3.29 4.56 28.91
C ARG A 403 -2.43 5.62 29.60
N PHE A 404 -2.44 6.86 29.09
CA PHE A 404 -1.63 7.96 29.61
C PHE A 404 -2.46 9.15 30.13
N SER A 405 -3.79 9.10 30.03
CA SER A 405 -4.65 10.26 30.28
C SER A 405 -4.71 10.71 31.75
N GLU A 406 -4.45 9.83 32.73
CA GLU A 406 -4.44 10.23 34.15
C GLU A 406 -3.20 11.06 34.52
N ASN A 407 -2.05 10.83 33.88
CA ASN A 407 -0.82 11.58 34.15
C ASN A 407 -0.85 13.02 33.61
N ALA A 408 -1.67 13.30 32.58
CA ALA A 408 -1.82 14.64 32.01
C ALA A 408 -2.60 15.60 32.94
N ASN A 409 -3.54 15.08 33.74
CA ASN A 409 -4.28 15.88 34.72
C ASN A 409 -3.55 16.03 36.05
N ALA A 410 -2.63 15.13 36.39
CA ALA A 410 -1.78 15.27 37.58
C ALA A 410 -0.83 16.49 37.48
N HIS A 411 -0.35 16.82 36.28
CA HIS A 411 0.53 17.98 36.05
C HIS A 411 -0.20 19.33 35.97
N LYS A 412 -1.54 19.33 35.84
CA LYS A 412 -2.36 20.55 35.86
C LYS A 412 -2.84 20.96 37.26
N ARG A 413 -2.58 20.15 38.29
CA ARG A 413 -2.96 20.44 39.69
C ARG A 413 -1.79 20.91 40.57
N ILE A 414 -0.60 21.07 40.00
CA ILE A 414 0.55 21.68 40.66
C ILE A 414 0.97 22.89 39.82
N GLY A 415 0.27 24.01 40.02
CA GLY A 415 0.50 25.28 39.36
C GLY A 415 -0.24 26.38 40.09
#